data_AF-A0A534P1E1-F1
#
_entry.id   AF-A0A534P1E1-F1
#
_cell.length_a   1.000
_cell.length_b   1.000
_cell.length_c   1.000
_cell.angle_alpha   90.00
_cell.angle_beta   90.00
_cell.angle_gamma   90.00
#
_symmetry.space_group_name_H-M   'P 1'
#
loop_
_entity.id
_entity.type
_entity.pdbx_description
1 polymer ?
#
loop_
_entity_poly.entity_id
_entity_poly.type
_entity_poly.pdbx_seq_one_letter_code
_entity_poly.pdbx_strand_id
1 'polypeptide(L)'
;AAMPLMLAGTEEQKKKWLTTLTEAPIFAAYACSEPDAGSDVAGMRTTVRKVGDEYVMTGQKRWITNARYANWYTVFGRIGDVKDRHKGITCFVVPRDAPGVSVGKKEDKLGQRASDTSDVILEDVKLTKANLVGEEGQGFKVAMKTFDRSRPWIAAGATGIMRRALDECRRYALERKAFGQPIAQFQAVQFMLAEMAMKYEATRLLMLKASWNIGQGKLDAIESSYAKAFGADSAMAVATDAVQIFGGYGYTKEYPVEKLMRDAKLLQIYEGTSQIQRMVIARNLLAQGQ
;
A
#
# COMPACT_ATOMS: atom_id res chain seq x y z
N ALA A 1 -2.99 5.67 7.25
CA ALA A 1 -3.85 6.13 8.36
C ALA A 1 -3.57 7.59 8.72
N ALA A 2 -2.32 7.97 8.97
CA ALA A 2 -1.97 9.37 9.26
C ALA A 2 -2.14 10.33 8.07
N MET A 3 -1.83 9.88 6.85
CA MET A 3 -1.79 10.76 5.66
C MET A 3 -3.11 11.51 5.38
N PRO A 4 -4.32 10.90 5.43
CA PRO A 4 -5.57 11.66 5.30
C PRO A 4 -5.70 12.81 6.31
N LEU A 5 -5.35 12.59 7.58
CA LEU A 5 -5.37 13.60 8.63
C LEU A 5 -4.34 14.70 8.39
N MET A 6 -3.13 14.35 7.94
CA MET A 6 -2.12 15.35 7.58
C MET A 6 -2.58 16.25 6.43
N LEU A 7 -3.32 15.69 5.47
CA LEU A 7 -3.77 16.40 4.27
C LEU A 7 -5.03 17.25 4.46
N ALA A 8 -5.96 16.79 5.30
CA ALA A 8 -7.30 17.37 5.38
C ALA A 8 -7.85 17.51 6.80
N GLY A 9 -7.14 17.01 7.82
CA GLY A 9 -7.56 17.17 9.21
C GLY A 9 -7.38 18.60 9.70
N THR A 10 -8.20 19.02 10.67
CA THR A 10 -8.01 20.29 11.37
C THR A 10 -6.79 20.23 12.31
N GLU A 11 -6.34 21.37 12.81
CA GLU A 11 -5.22 21.40 13.76
C GLU A 11 -5.55 20.66 15.07
N GLU A 12 -6.79 20.73 15.54
CA GLU A 12 -7.26 19.97 16.71
C GLU A 12 -7.21 18.46 16.45
N GLN A 13 -7.60 18.01 15.26
CA GLN A 13 -7.52 16.60 14.87
C GLN A 13 -6.07 16.15 14.77
N LYS A 14 -5.19 16.93 14.14
CA LYS A 14 -3.76 16.61 14.04
C LYS A 14 -3.15 16.51 15.43
N LYS A 15 -3.41 17.50 16.30
CA LYS A 15 -2.93 17.53 17.69
C LYS A 15 -3.48 16.38 18.53
N LYS A 16 -4.71 15.91 18.28
CA LYS A 16 -5.30 14.78 19.02
C LYS A 16 -4.81 13.42 18.55
N TRP A 17 -4.75 13.22 17.23
CA TRP A 17 -4.56 11.88 16.65
C TRP A 17 -3.12 11.60 16.21
N LEU A 18 -2.39 12.60 15.70
CA LEU A 18 -1.05 12.38 15.14
C LEU A 18 0.05 12.41 16.21
N THR A 19 -0.08 13.27 17.22
CA THR A 19 0.86 13.35 18.37
C THR A 19 0.96 12.01 19.09
N THR A 20 -0.15 11.31 19.27
CA THR A 20 -0.17 9.99 19.92
C THR A 20 0.71 8.97 19.19
N LEU A 21 0.84 9.06 17.86
CA LEU A 21 1.74 8.21 17.07
C LEU A 21 3.23 8.53 17.29
N THR A 22 3.53 9.72 17.79
CA THR A 22 4.91 10.18 18.07
C THR A 22 5.30 10.01 19.55
N GLU A 23 4.31 9.94 20.45
CA GLU A 23 4.51 9.82 21.90
C GLU A 23 4.59 8.36 22.37
N ALA A 24 3.94 7.44 21.64
CA ALA A 24 3.90 6.02 22.00
C ALA A 24 3.98 5.13 20.75
N PRO A 25 4.46 3.88 20.87
CA PRO A 25 4.52 2.92 19.77
C PRO A 25 3.13 2.30 19.49
N ILE A 26 2.15 3.16 19.23
CA ILE A 26 0.78 2.76 18.87
C ILE A 26 0.60 2.71 17.36
N PHE A 27 -0.42 2.00 16.90
CA PHE A 27 -0.70 1.87 15.47
C PHE A 27 -1.97 2.60 15.07
N ALA A 28 -2.05 2.93 13.78
CA ALA A 28 -3.27 3.38 13.14
C ALA A 28 -3.45 2.69 11.79
N ALA A 29 -4.69 2.57 11.33
CA ALA A 29 -5.02 1.83 10.11
C ALA A 29 -5.85 2.67 9.11
N TYR A 30 -5.69 2.36 7.82
CA TYR A 30 -6.41 3.01 6.72
C TYR A 30 -7.46 2.06 6.17
N ALA A 31 -8.74 2.42 6.31
CA ALA A 31 -9.86 1.54 6.04
C ALA A 31 -10.72 2.08 4.89
N CYS A 32 -10.32 1.73 3.67
CA CYS A 32 -10.98 2.17 2.43
C CYS A 32 -11.63 1.00 1.69
N SER A 33 -10.84 -0.02 1.35
CA SER A 33 -11.29 -1.20 0.59
C SER A 33 -12.35 -2.02 1.32
N GLU A 34 -13.21 -2.63 0.54
CA GLU A 34 -14.34 -3.47 0.96
C GLU A 34 -14.33 -4.79 0.19
N PRO A 35 -15.13 -5.80 0.60
CA PRO A 35 -15.20 -7.07 -0.11
C PRO A 35 -15.47 -6.92 -1.62
N ASP A 36 -16.39 -6.03 -1.97
CA ASP A 36 -16.83 -5.80 -3.36
C ASP A 36 -16.16 -4.58 -4.03
N ALA A 37 -15.30 -3.84 -3.30
CA ALA A 37 -14.72 -2.58 -3.78
C ALA A 37 -13.26 -2.42 -3.34
N GLY A 38 -12.34 -2.85 -4.21
CA GLY A 38 -10.90 -2.63 -4.07
C GLY A 38 -10.39 -1.55 -5.02
N SER A 39 -10.18 -1.93 -6.28
CA SER A 39 -9.75 -1.03 -7.35
C SER A 39 -10.78 0.05 -7.67
N ASP A 40 -12.07 -0.29 -7.64
CA ASP A 40 -13.17 0.68 -7.78
C ASP A 40 -13.55 1.26 -6.42
N VAL A 41 -12.71 2.17 -5.91
CA VAL A 41 -12.98 2.88 -4.65
C VAL A 41 -14.34 3.61 -4.69
N ALA A 42 -14.77 4.07 -5.86
CA ALA A 42 -16.06 4.74 -6.02
C ALA A 42 -17.25 3.77 -5.91
N GLY A 43 -17.03 2.46 -5.97
CA GLY A 43 -18.05 1.43 -5.80
C GLY A 43 -18.34 1.04 -4.35
N MET A 44 -17.69 1.66 -3.36
CA MET A 44 -17.84 1.31 -1.93
C MET A 44 -19.30 1.39 -1.46
N ARG A 45 -19.68 0.52 -0.51
CA ARG A 45 -21.03 0.33 0.03
C ARG A 45 -21.14 0.66 1.51
N THR A 46 -20.05 0.88 2.25
CA THR A 46 -20.13 1.41 3.62
C THR A 46 -20.92 2.71 3.61
N THR A 47 -22.04 2.73 4.34
CA THR A 47 -22.97 3.85 4.40
C THR A 47 -22.72 4.72 5.62
N VAL A 48 -23.03 6.01 5.49
CA VAL A 48 -23.02 6.99 6.56
C VAL A 48 -24.32 7.78 6.47
N ARG A 49 -25.22 7.58 7.44
CA ARG A 49 -26.47 8.35 7.56
C ARG A 49 -26.27 9.53 8.52
N LYS A 50 -26.89 10.66 8.22
CA LYS A 50 -26.97 11.78 9.18
C LYS A 50 -28.16 11.63 10.10
N VAL A 51 -27.97 11.92 11.38
CA VAL A 51 -28.99 11.81 12.42
C VAL A 51 -28.86 13.04 13.33
N GLY A 52 -29.59 14.10 13.01
CA GLY A 52 -29.34 15.41 13.61
C GLY A 52 -27.91 15.86 13.30
N ASP A 53 -27.12 16.12 14.36
CA ASP A 53 -25.72 16.54 14.27
C ASP A 53 -24.70 15.38 14.28
N GLU A 54 -25.19 14.14 14.32
CA GLU A 54 -24.37 12.92 14.31
C GLU A 54 -24.34 12.24 12.93
N TYR A 55 -23.31 11.42 12.74
CA TYR A 55 -23.16 10.49 11.64
C TYR A 55 -23.22 9.07 12.19
N VAL A 56 -23.95 8.18 11.52
CA VAL A 56 -24.00 6.76 11.88
C VAL A 56 -23.47 5.95 10.70
N MET A 57 -22.38 5.21 10.93
CA MET A 57 -21.66 4.47 9.91
C MET A 57 -21.87 2.96 10.05
N THR A 58 -22.25 2.33 8.94
CA THR A 58 -22.46 0.88 8.87
C THR A 58 -21.82 0.31 7.61
N GLY A 59 -21.04 -0.76 7.75
CA GLY A 59 -20.36 -1.43 6.65
C GLY A 59 -19.23 -2.37 7.09
N GLN A 60 -18.54 -2.93 6.10
CA GLN A 60 -17.40 -3.83 6.31
C GLN A 60 -16.23 -3.36 5.46
N LYS A 61 -15.10 -3.10 6.12
CA LYS A 61 -13.81 -2.84 5.48
C LYS A 61 -12.99 -4.11 5.47
N ARG A 62 -12.27 -4.31 4.37
CA ARG A 62 -11.60 -5.58 4.03
C ARG A 62 -10.14 -5.31 3.69
N TRP A 63 -9.26 -6.23 4.11
CA TRP A 63 -7.81 -6.16 3.87
C TRP A 63 -7.08 -5.03 4.62
N ILE A 64 -7.51 -4.72 5.84
CA ILE A 64 -7.01 -3.55 6.57
C ILE A 64 -5.71 -3.90 7.31
N THR A 65 -4.60 -3.34 6.84
CA THR A 65 -3.29 -3.49 7.49
C THR A 65 -3.31 -2.85 8.88
N ASN A 66 -2.74 -3.54 9.87
CA ASN A 66 -2.72 -3.17 11.29
C ASN A 66 -4.09 -3.15 11.98
N ALA A 67 -5.16 -3.69 11.36
CA ALA A 67 -6.51 -3.62 11.90
C ALA A 67 -6.62 -4.10 13.36
N ARG A 68 -5.93 -5.19 13.73
CA ARG A 68 -6.02 -5.76 15.08
C ARG A 68 -5.22 -4.99 16.13
N TYR A 69 -4.31 -4.11 15.71
CA TYR A 69 -3.43 -3.37 16.60
C TYR A 69 -3.66 -1.85 16.57
N ALA A 70 -4.41 -1.35 15.58
CA ALA A 70 -4.67 0.07 15.43
C ALA A 70 -5.54 0.62 16.56
N ASN A 71 -5.13 1.75 17.15
CA ASN A 71 -5.88 2.52 18.14
C ASN A 71 -6.99 3.37 17.49
N TRP A 72 -6.82 3.71 16.22
CA TRP A 72 -7.82 4.42 15.43
C TRP A 72 -7.65 4.15 13.94
N TYR A 73 -8.72 4.41 13.21
CA TYR A 73 -8.83 4.19 11.77
C TYR A 73 -9.14 5.51 11.05
N THR A 74 -8.58 5.71 9.86
CA THR A 74 -9.25 6.58 8.88
C THR A 74 -10.17 5.71 8.02
N VAL A 75 -11.48 5.92 8.13
CA VAL A 75 -12.52 5.14 7.46
C VAL A 75 -13.22 5.99 6.41
N PHE A 76 -13.41 5.42 5.23
CA PHE A 76 -14.17 6.06 4.15
C PHE A 76 -15.56 5.45 4.08
N GLY A 77 -16.60 6.28 4.11
CA GLY A 77 -17.98 5.85 3.98
C GLY A 77 -18.77 6.82 3.12
N ARG A 78 -19.89 6.38 2.56
CA ARG A 78 -20.72 7.20 1.67
C ARG A 78 -21.90 7.81 2.41
N ILE A 79 -22.05 9.12 2.26
CA ILE A 79 -23.30 9.85 2.50
C ILE A 79 -24.03 9.94 1.15
N GLY A 80 -25.28 9.48 1.07
CA GLY A 80 -26.07 9.46 -0.18
C GLY A 80 -26.03 8.13 -0.95
N ASP A 81 -26.43 8.14 -2.22
CA ASP A 81 -26.63 6.94 -3.04
C ASP A 81 -25.34 6.53 -3.78
N VAL A 82 -25.17 5.23 -4.02
CA VAL A 82 -24.07 4.66 -4.80
C VAL A 82 -23.97 5.26 -6.21
N LYS A 83 -25.09 5.67 -6.80
CA LYS A 83 -25.16 6.32 -8.12
C LYS A 83 -24.37 7.64 -8.18
N ASP A 84 -24.13 8.30 -7.04
CA ASP A 84 -23.36 9.54 -6.97
C ASP A 84 -21.83 9.33 -7.03
N ARG A 85 -21.40 8.06 -7.16
CA ARG A 85 -20.01 7.62 -7.32
C ARG A 85 -19.09 8.32 -6.30
N HIS A 86 -18.23 9.22 -6.76
CA HIS A 86 -17.21 9.87 -5.94
C HIS A 86 -17.75 10.98 -5.02
N LYS A 87 -18.89 11.61 -5.34
CA LYS A 87 -19.36 12.83 -4.66
C LYS A 87 -19.83 12.60 -3.22
N GLY A 88 -20.35 11.42 -2.90
CA GLY A 88 -20.88 11.10 -1.57
C GLY A 88 -19.84 10.54 -0.59
N ILE A 89 -18.63 10.22 -1.06
CA ILE A 89 -17.62 9.55 -0.23
C ILE A 89 -17.01 10.56 0.74
N THR A 90 -17.03 10.22 2.02
CA THR A 90 -16.59 11.06 3.13
C THR A 90 -15.58 10.30 3.99
N CYS A 91 -14.57 10.99 4.52
CA CYS A 91 -13.53 10.41 5.35
C CYS A 91 -13.78 10.75 6.82
N PHE A 92 -13.61 9.77 7.70
CA PHE A 92 -13.73 9.95 9.15
C PHE A 92 -12.52 9.36 9.87
N VAL A 93 -12.14 9.95 11.01
CA VAL A 93 -11.29 9.31 12.00
C VAL A 93 -12.17 8.60 13.03
N VAL A 94 -12.02 7.28 13.13
CA VAL A 94 -12.86 6.40 13.95
C VAL A 94 -11.99 5.77 15.04
N PRO A 95 -12.26 6.04 16.33
CA PRO A 95 -11.60 5.37 17.45
C PRO A 95 -11.83 3.86 17.38
N ARG A 96 -10.84 3.05 17.76
CA ARG A 96 -10.98 1.59 17.77
C ARG A 96 -12.05 1.11 18.74
N ASP A 97 -12.16 1.78 19.88
CA ASP A 97 -13.06 1.46 20.99
C ASP A 97 -14.45 2.11 20.85
N ALA A 98 -14.73 2.77 19.72
CA ALA A 98 -16.06 3.29 19.46
C ALA A 98 -17.09 2.15 19.44
N PRO A 99 -18.25 2.29 20.12
CA PRO A 99 -19.31 1.29 20.07
C PRO A 99 -19.72 0.96 18.62
N GLY A 100 -19.88 -0.33 18.32
CA GLY A 100 -20.19 -0.83 16.97
C GLY A 100 -18.95 -1.14 16.11
N VAL A 101 -17.74 -0.83 16.58
CA VAL A 101 -16.50 -1.23 15.88
C VAL A 101 -16.06 -2.61 16.37
N SER A 102 -15.86 -3.54 15.43
CA SER A 102 -15.21 -4.82 15.72
C SER A 102 -14.19 -5.20 14.64
N VAL A 103 -13.29 -6.13 14.96
CA VAL A 103 -12.19 -6.53 14.07
C VAL A 103 -12.26 -8.02 13.81
N GLY A 104 -12.18 -8.40 12.53
CA GLY A 104 -12.20 -9.80 12.11
C GLY A 104 -10.94 -10.58 12.49
N LYS A 105 -10.91 -11.85 12.09
CA LYS A 105 -9.71 -12.69 12.23
C LYS A 105 -8.58 -12.19 11.32
N LYS A 106 -7.34 -12.50 11.69
CA LYS A 106 -6.17 -12.25 10.84
C LYS A 106 -6.23 -13.14 9.60
N GLU A 107 -5.95 -12.53 8.46
CA GLU A 107 -5.84 -13.20 7.17
C GLU A 107 -4.54 -14.03 7.07
N ASP A 108 -4.67 -15.27 6.61
CA ASP A 108 -3.53 -16.13 6.28
C ASP A 108 -3.09 -15.86 4.84
N LYS A 109 -2.00 -15.10 4.71
CA LYS A 109 -1.52 -14.56 3.43
C LYS A 109 -0.33 -15.36 2.90
N LEU A 110 -0.16 -15.36 1.58
CA LEU A 110 1.03 -15.88 0.90
C LEU A 110 2.35 -15.27 1.44
N GLY A 111 2.41 -13.94 1.47
CA GLY A 111 3.58 -13.16 1.86
C GLY A 111 3.24 -12.08 2.88
N GLN A 112 4.27 -11.41 3.38
CA GLN A 112 4.19 -10.39 4.44
C GLN A 112 3.41 -10.90 5.66
N ARG A 113 3.63 -12.16 6.04
CA ARG A 113 2.86 -12.90 7.05
C ARG A 113 2.97 -12.34 8.47
N ALA A 114 4.06 -11.63 8.76
CA ALA A 114 4.23 -10.90 10.01
C ALA A 114 3.28 -9.70 10.11
N SER A 115 2.94 -9.08 8.98
CA SER A 115 1.99 -7.96 8.93
C SER A 115 0.58 -8.42 9.28
N ASP A 116 -0.07 -7.66 10.14
CA ASP A 116 -1.49 -7.85 10.45
C ASP A 116 -2.36 -7.35 9.30
N THR A 117 -3.37 -8.14 8.94
CA THR A 117 -4.38 -7.77 7.96
C THR A 117 -5.66 -8.45 8.36
N SER A 118 -6.70 -7.67 8.61
CA SER A 118 -8.01 -8.18 9.04
C SER A 118 -9.12 -7.26 8.52
N ASP A 119 -10.35 -7.65 8.79
CA ASP A 119 -11.52 -6.81 8.51
C ASP A 119 -11.77 -5.83 9.66
N VAL A 120 -12.36 -4.68 9.32
CA VAL A 120 -12.94 -3.76 10.29
C VAL A 120 -14.43 -3.70 10.01
N ILE A 121 -15.23 -4.16 10.96
CA ILE A 121 -16.69 -4.22 10.89
C ILE A 121 -17.25 -3.02 11.66
N LEU A 122 -18.25 -2.37 11.07
CA LEU A 122 -18.86 -1.14 11.55
C LEU A 122 -20.37 -1.37 11.61
N GLU A 123 -20.92 -1.41 12.82
CA GLU A 123 -22.34 -1.64 13.10
C GLU A 123 -22.92 -0.42 13.81
N ASP A 124 -23.56 0.47 13.04
CA ASP A 124 -24.16 1.70 13.55
C ASP A 124 -23.21 2.55 14.42
N VAL A 125 -21.95 2.67 13.99
CA VAL A 125 -20.93 3.45 14.70
C VAL A 125 -21.30 4.92 14.67
N LYS A 126 -21.55 5.50 15.85
CA LYS A 126 -21.90 6.91 16.01
C LYS A 126 -20.65 7.78 16.02
N LEU A 127 -20.66 8.83 15.21
CA LEU A 127 -19.57 9.77 15.02
C LEU A 127 -20.12 11.19 15.04
N THR A 128 -19.29 12.16 15.40
CA THR A 128 -19.65 13.58 15.41
C THR A 128 -18.93 14.32 14.30
N LYS A 129 -19.26 15.60 14.10
CA LYS A 129 -18.49 16.49 13.21
C LYS A 129 -17.00 16.54 13.54
N ALA A 130 -16.59 16.33 14.80
CA ALA A 130 -15.18 16.29 15.19
C ALA A 130 -14.43 15.07 14.61
N ASN A 131 -15.14 14.04 14.15
CA ASN A 131 -14.57 12.86 13.50
C ASN A 131 -14.42 13.05 11.98
N LEU A 132 -15.08 14.04 11.37
CA LEU A 132 -15.02 14.29 9.93
C LEU A 132 -13.64 14.80 9.52
N VAL A 133 -12.96 14.10 8.61
CA VAL A 133 -11.63 14.49 8.11
C VAL A 133 -11.79 15.19 6.77
N GLY A 134 -11.57 16.51 6.77
CA GLY A 134 -11.87 17.38 5.65
C GLY A 134 -13.35 17.76 5.62
N GLU A 135 -13.90 17.89 4.41
CA GLU A 135 -15.32 18.22 4.20
C GLU A 135 -16.12 16.97 3.79
N GLU A 136 -17.42 17.01 4.06
CA GLU A 136 -18.34 15.99 3.55
C GLU A 136 -18.27 15.87 2.02
N GLY A 137 -18.33 14.65 1.52
CA GLY A 137 -18.22 14.37 0.08
C GLY A 137 -16.83 14.55 -0.53
N GLN A 138 -15.85 15.08 0.21
CA GLN A 138 -14.47 15.24 -0.25
C GLN A 138 -13.56 14.03 0.06
N GLY A 139 -14.10 12.98 0.66
CA GLY A 139 -13.36 11.78 1.04
C GLY A 139 -12.68 11.08 -0.13
N PHE A 140 -13.30 11.04 -1.32
CA PHE A 140 -12.66 10.47 -2.51
C PHE A 140 -11.39 11.24 -2.91
N LYS A 141 -11.44 12.57 -2.87
CA LYS A 141 -10.28 13.44 -3.15
C LYS A 141 -9.18 13.23 -2.11
N VAL A 142 -9.54 13.10 -0.84
CA VAL A 142 -8.60 12.80 0.25
C VAL A 142 -7.93 11.44 0.04
N ALA A 143 -8.68 10.41 -0.35
CA ALA A 143 -8.14 9.09 -0.67
C ALA A 143 -7.15 9.14 -1.84
N MET A 144 -7.50 9.81 -2.95
CA MET A 144 -6.61 9.91 -4.12
C MET A 144 -5.32 10.65 -3.78
N LYS A 145 -5.42 11.81 -3.09
CA LYS A 145 -4.23 12.57 -2.64
C LYS A 145 -3.35 11.80 -1.66
N THR A 146 -3.96 10.91 -0.86
CA THR A 146 -3.23 9.99 0.02
C THR A 146 -2.42 9.01 -0.80
N PHE A 147 -3.04 8.36 -1.79
CA PHE A 147 -2.36 7.39 -2.64
C PHE A 147 -1.21 8.00 -3.46
N ASP A 148 -1.37 9.22 -3.96
CA ASP A 148 -0.31 9.89 -4.70
C ASP A 148 0.94 10.14 -3.84
N ARG A 149 0.80 10.17 -2.50
CA ARG A 149 1.91 10.30 -1.54
C ARG A 149 2.43 8.97 -1.00
N SER A 150 1.58 7.95 -0.88
CA SER A 150 1.98 6.63 -0.34
C SER A 150 2.59 5.70 -1.40
N ARG A 151 2.24 5.84 -2.67
CA ARG A 151 2.73 4.95 -3.75
C ARG A 151 4.27 4.87 -3.85
N PRO A 152 5.04 5.96 -3.69
CA PRO A 152 6.51 5.85 -3.63
C PRO A 152 7.02 4.97 -2.49
N TRP A 153 6.29 4.85 -1.37
CA TRP A 153 6.66 3.95 -0.28
C TRP A 153 6.57 2.47 -0.68
N ILE A 154 5.65 2.13 -1.58
CA ILE A 154 5.59 0.79 -2.16
C ILE A 154 6.80 0.51 -3.04
N ALA A 155 7.23 1.49 -3.83
CA ALA A 155 8.46 1.39 -4.60
C ALA A 155 9.69 1.28 -3.69
N ALA A 156 9.71 1.96 -2.54
CA ALA A 156 10.78 1.81 -1.56
C ALA A 156 10.82 0.38 -0.97
N GLY A 157 9.66 -0.20 -0.66
CA GLY A 157 9.55 -1.60 -0.25
C GLY A 157 10.05 -2.57 -1.34
N ALA A 158 9.71 -2.30 -2.60
CA ALA A 158 10.21 -3.06 -3.76
C ALA A 158 11.74 -3.00 -3.85
N THR A 159 12.33 -1.80 -3.74
CA THR A 159 13.78 -1.60 -3.70
C THR A 159 14.44 -2.42 -2.59
N GLY A 160 13.84 -2.47 -1.39
CA GLY A 160 14.35 -3.27 -0.27
C GLY A 160 14.36 -4.77 -0.57
N ILE A 161 13.28 -5.32 -1.13
CA ILE A 161 13.20 -6.73 -1.54
C ILE A 161 14.26 -7.04 -2.60
N MET A 162 14.38 -6.20 -3.64
CA MET A 162 15.35 -6.40 -4.72
C MET A 162 16.79 -6.33 -4.22
N ARG A 163 17.13 -5.38 -3.36
CA ARG A 163 18.45 -5.29 -2.73
C ARG A 163 18.78 -6.58 -1.99
N ARG A 164 17.85 -7.04 -1.14
CA ARG A 164 18.05 -8.27 -0.37
C ARG A 164 18.24 -9.48 -1.28
N ALA A 165 17.42 -9.61 -2.33
CA ALA A 165 17.55 -10.69 -3.30
C ALA A 165 18.91 -10.68 -4.00
N LEU A 166 19.37 -9.50 -4.46
CA LEU A 166 20.68 -9.32 -5.08
C LEU A 166 21.84 -9.73 -4.15
N ASP A 167 21.80 -9.30 -2.89
CA ASP A 167 22.85 -9.62 -1.92
C ASP A 167 22.93 -11.14 -1.66
N GLU A 168 21.77 -11.79 -1.51
CA GLU A 168 21.68 -13.25 -1.33
C GLU A 168 22.19 -14.01 -2.57
N CYS A 169 21.74 -13.62 -3.76
CA CYS A 169 22.15 -14.26 -5.01
C CYS A 169 23.62 -14.07 -5.33
N ARG A 170 24.16 -12.86 -5.12
CA ARG A 170 25.59 -12.60 -5.33
C ARG A 170 26.44 -13.48 -4.43
N ARG A 171 26.14 -13.55 -3.13
CA ARG A 171 26.86 -14.39 -2.18
C ARG A 171 26.78 -15.86 -2.59
N TYR A 172 25.57 -16.37 -2.80
CA TYR A 172 25.37 -17.77 -3.18
C TYR A 172 26.04 -18.12 -4.50
N ALA A 173 26.00 -17.23 -5.50
CA ALA A 173 26.61 -17.49 -6.80
C ALA A 173 28.14 -17.59 -6.75
N LEU A 174 28.78 -16.85 -5.83
CA LEU A 174 30.23 -16.89 -5.62
C LEU A 174 30.67 -18.14 -4.84
N GLU A 175 29.81 -18.72 -4.01
CA GLU A 175 30.12 -19.88 -3.17
C GLU A 175 29.74 -21.21 -3.83
N ARG A 176 28.53 -21.29 -4.41
CA ARG A 176 27.99 -22.52 -4.99
C ARG A 176 28.77 -22.90 -6.24
N LYS A 177 29.30 -24.13 -6.26
CA LYS A 177 29.97 -24.69 -7.44
C LYS A 177 29.06 -25.63 -8.22
N ALA A 178 29.16 -25.57 -9.55
CA ALA A 178 28.63 -26.55 -10.49
C ALA A 178 29.61 -26.69 -11.66
N PHE A 179 29.71 -27.88 -12.24
CA PHE A 179 30.69 -28.18 -13.31
C PHE A 179 32.12 -27.69 -12.99
N GLY A 180 32.55 -27.87 -11.73
CA GLY A 180 33.92 -27.55 -11.28
C GLY A 180 34.21 -26.10 -10.90
N GLN A 181 33.27 -25.15 -11.10
CA GLN A 181 33.50 -23.72 -10.84
C GLN A 181 32.32 -23.04 -10.12
N PRO A 182 32.54 -21.90 -9.45
CA PRO A 182 31.44 -21.09 -8.92
C PRO A 182 30.41 -20.75 -9.99
N ILE A 183 29.11 -20.79 -9.65
CA ILE A 183 28.06 -20.53 -10.64
C ILE A 183 28.09 -19.09 -11.16
N ALA A 184 28.70 -18.16 -10.43
CA ALA A 184 29.00 -16.80 -10.90
C ALA A 184 29.89 -16.74 -12.16
N GLN A 185 30.57 -17.83 -12.54
CA GLN A 185 31.37 -17.90 -13.76
C GLN A 185 30.54 -18.25 -15.01
N PHE A 186 29.29 -18.67 -14.86
CA PHE A 186 28.42 -18.92 -16.00
C PHE A 186 27.77 -17.61 -16.48
N GLN A 187 27.94 -17.30 -17.76
CA GLN A 187 27.44 -16.07 -18.37
C GLN A 187 25.92 -15.87 -18.18
N ALA A 188 25.13 -16.95 -18.22
CA ALA A 188 23.69 -16.89 -17.96
C ALA A 188 23.38 -16.37 -16.53
N VAL A 189 24.14 -16.78 -15.51
CA VAL A 189 23.98 -16.28 -14.14
C VAL A 189 24.44 -14.82 -14.03
N GLN A 190 25.53 -14.45 -14.71
CA GLN A 190 26.01 -13.07 -14.75
C GLN A 190 24.97 -12.13 -15.37
N PHE A 191 24.32 -12.54 -16.47
CA PHE A 191 23.26 -11.77 -17.12
C PHE A 191 22.05 -11.60 -16.22
N MET A 192 21.62 -12.66 -15.51
CA MET A 192 20.54 -12.54 -14.53
C MET A 192 20.89 -11.53 -13.42
N LEU A 193 22.09 -11.61 -12.84
CA LEU A 193 22.53 -10.68 -11.81
C LEU A 193 22.61 -9.23 -12.33
N ALA A 194 23.07 -9.02 -13.57
CA ALA A 194 23.12 -7.72 -14.21
C ALA A 194 21.72 -7.13 -14.41
N GLU A 195 20.78 -7.90 -14.95
CA GLU A 195 19.38 -7.50 -15.12
C GLU A 195 18.70 -7.19 -13.78
N MET A 196 18.95 -8.00 -12.76
CA MET A 196 18.46 -7.73 -11.41
C MET A 196 19.00 -6.40 -10.86
N ALA A 197 20.29 -6.11 -11.07
CA ALA A 197 20.92 -4.88 -10.62
C ALA A 197 20.39 -3.64 -11.35
N MET A 198 20.19 -3.73 -12.67
CA MET A 198 19.56 -2.67 -13.47
C MET A 198 18.15 -2.34 -13.00
N LYS A 199 17.31 -3.36 -12.76
CA LYS A 199 15.94 -3.20 -12.25
C LYS A 199 15.91 -2.55 -10.86
N TYR A 200 16.84 -2.94 -9.99
CA TYR A 200 17.01 -2.33 -8.66
C TYR A 200 17.35 -0.85 -8.77
N GLU A 201 18.37 -0.47 -9.55
CA GLU A 201 18.79 0.94 -9.67
C GLU A 201 17.71 1.80 -10.33
N ALA A 202 17.09 1.31 -11.41
CA ALA A 202 16.00 2.02 -12.07
C ALA A 202 14.81 2.27 -11.12
N THR A 203 14.41 1.25 -10.34
CA THR A 203 13.34 1.40 -9.34
C THR A 203 13.72 2.39 -8.25
N ARG A 204 14.95 2.31 -7.74
CA ARG A 204 15.46 3.21 -6.70
C ARG A 204 15.41 4.67 -7.17
N LEU A 205 15.83 4.94 -8.40
CA LEU A 205 15.81 6.29 -8.97
C LEU A 205 14.39 6.81 -9.20
N LEU A 206 13.47 5.99 -9.71
CA LEU A 206 12.06 6.38 -9.84
C LEU A 206 11.42 6.71 -8.49
N MET A 207 11.68 5.87 -7.47
CA MET A 207 11.20 6.08 -6.11
C MET A 207 11.75 7.37 -5.50
N LEU A 208 13.05 7.62 -5.64
CA LEU A 208 13.69 8.82 -5.11
C LEU A 208 13.19 10.08 -5.82
N LYS A 209 13.03 10.04 -7.15
CA LYS A 209 12.50 11.16 -7.93
C LYS A 209 11.09 11.54 -7.46
N ALA A 210 10.17 10.56 -7.40
CA ALA A 210 8.80 10.81 -6.97
C ALA A 210 8.76 11.34 -5.52
N SER A 211 9.52 10.73 -4.61
CA SER A 211 9.60 11.17 -3.21
C SER A 211 10.18 12.59 -3.09
N TRP A 212 11.20 12.90 -3.89
CA TRP A 212 11.81 14.22 -3.90
C TRP A 212 10.84 15.30 -4.36
N ASN A 213 10.15 15.07 -5.47
CA ASN A 213 9.16 16.00 -6.00
C ASN A 213 8.00 16.22 -5.03
N ILE A 214 7.54 15.18 -4.32
CA ILE A 214 6.58 15.33 -3.21
C ILE A 214 7.13 16.23 -2.11
N GLY A 215 8.37 16.02 -1.68
CA GLY A 215 9.04 16.83 -0.66
C GLY A 215 9.22 18.30 -1.07
N GLN A 216 9.24 18.60 -2.35
CA GLN A 216 9.27 19.96 -2.91
C GLN A 216 7.89 20.57 -3.17
N GLY A 217 6.81 19.87 -2.79
CA GLY A 217 5.44 20.31 -3.09
C GLY A 217 5.05 20.19 -4.57
N LYS A 218 5.91 19.58 -5.41
CA LYS A 218 5.70 19.34 -6.84
C LYS A 218 5.12 17.94 -7.08
N LEU A 219 4.07 17.60 -6.34
CA LEU A 219 3.46 16.27 -6.45
C LEU A 219 2.88 16.07 -7.86
N ASP A 220 3.41 15.06 -8.55
CA ASP A 220 2.89 14.57 -9.81
C ASP A 220 2.46 13.10 -9.66
N ALA A 221 1.15 12.87 -9.84
CA ALA A 221 0.55 11.55 -9.69
C ALA A 221 1.13 10.53 -10.69
N ILE A 222 1.62 10.99 -11.85
CA ILE A 222 2.20 10.10 -12.85
C ILE A 222 3.53 9.51 -12.37
N GLU A 223 4.35 10.31 -11.68
CA GLU A 223 5.67 9.87 -11.19
C GLU A 223 5.55 8.86 -10.07
N SER A 224 4.62 9.10 -9.13
CA SER A 224 4.28 8.12 -8.09
C SER A 224 3.78 6.80 -8.70
N SER A 225 3.03 6.87 -9.80
CA SER A 225 2.50 5.69 -10.50
C SER A 225 3.60 4.94 -11.27
N TYR A 226 4.54 5.65 -11.91
CA TYR A 226 5.72 5.05 -12.54
C TYR A 226 6.55 4.26 -11.53
N ALA A 227 6.90 4.90 -10.41
CA ALA A 227 7.69 4.28 -9.35
C ALA A 227 7.02 3.02 -8.82
N LYS A 228 5.72 3.09 -8.51
CA LYS A 228 4.98 1.95 -7.96
C LYS A 228 4.83 0.81 -8.96
N ALA A 229 4.45 1.11 -10.21
CA ALA A 229 4.21 0.09 -11.23
C ALA A 229 5.51 -0.64 -11.60
N PHE A 230 6.54 0.12 -12.00
CA PHE A 230 7.82 -0.44 -12.41
C PHE A 230 8.49 -1.18 -11.26
N GLY A 231 8.48 -0.60 -10.06
CA GLY A 231 9.09 -1.21 -8.88
C GLY A 231 8.42 -2.52 -8.47
N ALA A 232 7.08 -2.57 -8.46
CA ALA A 232 6.36 -3.79 -8.08
C ALA A 232 6.60 -4.94 -9.08
N ASP A 233 6.58 -4.65 -10.38
CA ASP A 233 6.82 -5.65 -11.42
C ASP A 233 8.28 -6.12 -11.41
N SER A 234 9.22 -5.19 -11.22
CA SER A 234 10.66 -5.49 -11.09
C SER A 234 10.97 -6.34 -9.87
N ALA A 235 10.38 -6.03 -8.70
CA ALA A 235 10.61 -6.82 -7.49
C ALA A 235 10.12 -8.26 -7.63
N MET A 236 9.00 -8.50 -8.30
CA MET A 236 8.50 -9.85 -8.55
C MET A 236 9.43 -10.63 -9.49
N ALA A 237 9.91 -9.99 -10.57
CA ALA A 237 10.85 -10.60 -11.49
C ALA A 237 12.17 -10.96 -10.77
N VAL A 238 12.78 -9.99 -10.07
CA VAL A 238 14.03 -10.18 -9.33
C VAL A 238 13.91 -11.25 -8.26
N ALA A 239 12.80 -11.31 -7.51
CA ALA A 239 12.62 -12.31 -6.48
C ALA A 239 12.40 -13.72 -7.05
N THR A 240 11.82 -13.84 -8.25
CA THR A 240 11.69 -15.12 -8.95
C THR A 240 13.04 -15.58 -9.51
N ASP A 241 13.80 -14.67 -10.13
CA ASP A 241 15.17 -14.92 -10.59
C ASP A 241 16.07 -15.35 -9.43
N ALA A 242 15.84 -14.79 -8.23
CA ALA A 242 16.58 -15.16 -7.03
C ALA A 242 16.34 -16.62 -6.62
N VAL A 243 15.08 -17.09 -6.65
CA VAL A 243 14.76 -18.50 -6.45
C VAL A 243 15.46 -19.35 -7.51
N GLN A 244 15.45 -18.92 -8.77
CA GLN A 244 16.07 -19.63 -9.88
C GLN A 244 17.59 -19.77 -9.72
N ILE A 245 18.31 -18.73 -9.29
CA ILE A 245 19.77 -18.76 -9.05
C ILE A 245 20.13 -19.76 -7.93
N PHE A 246 19.27 -19.89 -6.90
CA PHE A 246 19.46 -20.87 -5.84
C PHE A 246 19.08 -22.31 -6.28
N GLY A 247 18.35 -22.47 -7.39
CA GLY A 247 17.87 -23.76 -7.87
C GLY A 247 16.95 -24.44 -6.86
N GLY A 248 17.11 -25.75 -6.66
CA GLY A 248 16.29 -26.52 -5.72
C GLY A 248 16.28 -25.95 -4.29
N TYR A 249 17.42 -25.44 -3.81
CA TYR A 249 17.54 -24.80 -2.50
C TYR A 249 16.68 -23.54 -2.38
N GLY A 250 16.50 -22.80 -3.47
CA GLY A 250 15.68 -21.60 -3.52
C GLY A 250 14.20 -21.86 -3.32
N TYR A 251 13.76 -23.11 -3.48
CA TYR A 251 12.38 -23.55 -3.27
C TYR A 251 12.15 -24.10 -1.85
N THR A 252 13.17 -24.12 -1.00
CA THR A 252 13.08 -24.58 0.39
C THR A 252 13.00 -23.39 1.34
N LYS A 253 12.36 -23.59 2.49
CA LYS A 253 12.25 -22.55 3.55
C LYS A 253 13.53 -22.35 4.37
N GLU A 254 14.57 -23.14 4.11
CA GLU A 254 15.89 -22.97 4.74
C GLU A 254 16.65 -21.77 4.15
N TYR A 255 16.33 -21.41 2.90
CA TYR A 255 16.94 -20.27 2.21
C TYR A 255 15.95 -19.09 2.11
N PRO A 256 16.45 -17.84 2.13
CA PRO A 256 15.59 -16.68 2.31
C PRO A 256 14.81 -16.27 1.04
N VAL A 257 15.20 -16.75 -0.15
CA VAL A 257 14.70 -16.23 -1.43
C VAL A 257 13.24 -16.60 -1.72
N GLU A 258 12.75 -17.74 -1.24
CA GLU A 258 11.32 -18.10 -1.36
C GLU A 258 10.42 -17.09 -0.65
N LYS A 259 10.87 -16.61 0.53
CA LYS A 259 10.14 -15.59 1.30
C LYS A 259 10.08 -14.28 0.53
N LEU A 260 11.18 -13.87 -0.09
CA LEU A 260 11.23 -12.66 -0.90
C LEU A 260 10.25 -12.74 -2.07
N MET A 261 10.17 -13.90 -2.74
CA MET A 261 9.23 -14.14 -3.83
C MET A 261 7.77 -14.02 -3.36
N ARG A 262 7.42 -14.66 -2.23
CA ARG A 262 6.07 -14.56 -1.64
C ARG A 262 5.73 -13.12 -1.25
N ASP A 263 6.67 -12.39 -0.65
CA ASP A 263 6.47 -11.02 -0.17
C ASP A 263 6.35 -10.01 -1.31
N ALA A 264 7.09 -10.21 -2.42
CA ALA A 264 7.09 -9.32 -3.58
C ALA A 264 5.73 -9.25 -4.29
N LYS A 265 4.98 -10.38 -4.32
CA LYS A 265 3.74 -10.47 -5.08
C LYS A 265 2.69 -9.44 -4.66
N LEU A 266 2.60 -9.16 -3.36
CA LEU A 266 1.61 -8.23 -2.82
C LEU A 266 1.82 -6.79 -3.32
N LEU A 267 3.06 -6.43 -3.67
CA LEU A 267 3.38 -5.09 -4.18
C LEU A 267 2.67 -4.78 -5.50
N GLN A 268 2.35 -5.79 -6.31
CA GLN A 268 1.59 -5.63 -7.56
C GLN A 268 0.08 -5.45 -7.33
N ILE A 269 -0.41 -5.63 -6.10
CA ILE A 269 -1.84 -5.73 -5.78
C ILE A 269 -2.31 -4.54 -4.96
N TYR A 270 -1.75 -4.33 -3.76
CA TYR A 270 -2.22 -3.28 -2.85
C TYR A 270 -1.81 -1.87 -3.29
N GLU A 271 -2.41 -0.85 -2.67
CA GLU A 271 -2.12 0.58 -2.99
C GLU A 271 -2.34 0.91 -4.48
N GLY A 272 -3.32 0.21 -5.08
CA GLY A 272 -3.68 0.24 -6.50
C GLY A 272 -2.86 -0.76 -7.31
N THR A 273 -3.55 -1.72 -7.95
CA THR A 273 -2.92 -2.82 -8.71
C THR A 273 -2.02 -2.32 -9.84
N SER A 274 -1.14 -3.19 -10.34
CA SER A 274 -0.29 -2.89 -11.52
C SER A 274 -1.10 -2.39 -12.73
N GLN A 275 -2.35 -2.83 -12.89
CA GLN A 275 -3.27 -2.36 -13.95
C GLN A 275 -3.83 -0.97 -13.65
N ILE A 276 -4.20 -0.70 -12.39
CA ILE A 276 -4.67 0.64 -11.98
C ILE A 276 -3.56 1.68 -12.15
N GLN A 277 -2.31 1.35 -11.82
CA GLN A 277 -1.21 2.28 -12.07
C GLN A 277 -1.02 2.57 -13.55
N ARG A 278 -1.09 1.56 -14.42
CA ARG A 278 -1.04 1.73 -15.88
C ARG A 278 -2.19 2.59 -16.40
N MET A 279 -3.39 2.45 -15.84
CA MET A 279 -4.53 3.32 -16.15
C MET A 279 -4.26 4.78 -15.75
N VAL A 280 -3.68 5.02 -14.56
CA VAL A 280 -3.31 6.38 -14.12
C VAL A 280 -2.24 6.97 -15.04
N ILE A 281 -1.21 6.19 -15.37
CA ILE A 281 -0.15 6.60 -16.31
C ILE A 281 -0.75 6.97 -17.66
N ALA A 282 -1.54 6.08 -18.27
CA ALA A 282 -2.14 6.31 -19.58
C ALA A 282 -3.04 7.56 -19.60
N ARG A 283 -3.87 7.75 -18.56
CA ARG A 283 -4.71 8.95 -18.45
C ARG A 283 -3.91 10.24 -18.36
N ASN A 284 -2.83 10.26 -17.58
CA ASN A 284 -2.00 11.46 -17.45
C ASN A 284 -1.19 11.74 -18.73
N LEU A 285 -0.65 10.70 -19.38
CA LEU A 285 0.05 10.84 -20.66
C LEU A 285 -0.86 11.41 -21.76
N LEU A 286 -2.09 10.92 -21.87
CA LEU A 286 -3.03 11.33 -22.91
C LEU A 286 -3.68 12.70 -22.63
N ALA A 287 -3.65 13.17 -21.37
CA ALA A 287 -4.14 14.50 -21.01
C ALA A 287 -3.11 15.61 -21.29
N GLN A 288 -1.81 15.29 -21.38
CA GLN A 288 -0.77 16.26 -21.74
C GLN A 288 -0.84 16.57 -23.24
N GLY A 289 -1.49 17.68 -23.59
CA GLY A 289 -1.68 18.12 -24.98
C GLY A 289 -3.08 18.64 -25.33
N GLN A 290 -4.01 18.67 -24.36
CA GLN A 290 -5.26 19.45 -24.43
C GLN A 290 -5.17 20.71 -23.56
#